data_AF-A0A9D5Y5E0-F1
#
_entry.id   AF-A0A9D5Y5E0-F1
#
_cell.length_a   1.000
_cell.length_b   1.000
_cell.length_c   1.000
_cell.angle_alpha   90.00
_cell.angle_beta   90.00
_cell.angle_gamma   90.00
#
_symmetry.space_group_name_H-M   'P 1'
#
loop_
_entity.id
_entity.type
_entity.pdbx_description
1 polymer ?
#
loop_
_entity_poly.entity_id
_entity_poly.type
_entity_poly.pdbx_seq_one_letter_code
_entity_poly.pdbx_strand_id
1 'polypeptide(L)'
;MSKTTTTETQNRLFSEADDLSFKLGGLLNIVKLAAFATEARRTLNSFDALARVLPEVEDNILKFVSSPTHWKHMDDNAGEVLEHIANELESTRDELDATLPELKRETAGSAGGKTIERACHAI
;
A
#
# COMPACT_ATOMS: atom_id res chain seq x y z
N MET A 1 -17.06 9.06 -39.15
CA MET A 1 -15.82 9.65 -38.59
C MET A 1 -15.73 9.41 -37.07
N SER A 2 -16.14 8.24 -36.57
CA SER A 2 -16.30 8.00 -35.11
C SER A 2 -15.31 7.00 -34.50
N LYS A 3 -14.36 6.46 -35.27
CA LYS A 3 -13.43 5.42 -34.77
C LYS A 3 -12.22 5.98 -34.02
N THR A 4 -11.81 7.21 -34.31
CA THR A 4 -10.64 7.86 -33.67
C THR A 4 -10.90 8.23 -32.21
N THR A 5 -12.11 8.68 -31.88
CA THR A 5 -12.47 9.12 -30.52
C THR A 5 -12.56 7.97 -29.51
N THR A 6 -12.93 6.77 -29.96
CA THR A 6 -13.04 5.58 -29.10
C THR A 6 -11.66 5.04 -28.70
N THR A 7 -10.69 5.05 -29.61
CA THR A 7 -9.33 4.56 -29.32
C THR A 7 -8.56 5.50 -28.39
N GLU A 8 -8.72 6.82 -28.53
CA GLU A 8 -8.11 7.80 -27.63
C GLU A 8 -8.65 7.70 -26.20
N THR A 9 -9.96 7.47 -26.05
CA THR A 9 -10.59 7.32 -24.73
C THR A 9 -10.18 6.01 -24.05
N GLN A 10 -10.13 4.90 -24.80
CA GLN A 10 -9.61 3.62 -24.28
C GLN A 10 -8.16 3.72 -23.82
N ASN A 11 -7.27 4.35 -24.61
CA ASN A 11 -5.86 4.51 -24.23
C ASN A 11 -5.71 5.37 -22.96
N ARG A 12 -6.55 6.38 -22.78
CA ARG A 12 -6.56 7.19 -21.55
C ARG A 12 -6.96 6.36 -20.34
N LEU A 13 -8.03 5.57 -20.46
CA LEU A 13 -8.54 4.73 -19.36
C LEU A 13 -7.53 3.64 -18.93
N PHE A 14 -6.80 3.05 -19.89
CA PHE A 14 -5.73 2.10 -19.54
C PHE A 14 -4.56 2.78 -18.82
N SER A 15 -4.17 3.98 -19.25
CA SER A 15 -3.14 4.76 -18.54
C SER A 15 -3.57 5.11 -17.11
N GLU A 16 -4.81 5.55 -16.91
CA GLU A 16 -5.35 5.87 -15.58
C GLU A 16 -5.39 4.63 -14.67
N ALA A 17 -5.74 3.46 -15.21
CA ALA A 17 -5.72 2.20 -14.46
C ALA A 17 -4.30 1.77 -14.05
N ASP A 18 -3.31 1.96 -14.94
CA ASP A 18 -1.91 1.67 -14.65
C ASP A 18 -1.35 2.61 -13.56
N ASP A 19 -1.70 3.91 -13.62
CA ASP A 19 -1.31 4.91 -12.63
C ASP A 19 -1.89 4.58 -11.23
N LEU A 20 -3.17 4.19 -11.17
CA LEU A 20 -3.83 3.76 -9.94
C LEU A 20 -3.19 2.49 -9.37
N SER A 21 -2.87 1.51 -10.24
CA SER A 21 -2.20 0.27 -9.85
C SER A 21 -0.81 0.56 -9.25
N PHE A 22 -0.05 1.47 -9.87
CA PHE A 22 1.24 1.91 -9.36
C PHE A 22 1.12 2.60 -7.99
N LYS A 23 0.14 3.51 -7.83
CA LYS A 23 -0.14 4.21 -6.56
C LYS A 23 -0.50 3.24 -5.44
N LEU A 24 -1.39 2.28 -5.70
CA LEU A 24 -1.77 1.23 -4.75
C LEU A 24 -0.58 0.34 -4.36
N GLY A 25 0.27 -0.03 -5.32
CA GLY A 25 1.50 -0.77 -5.06
C GLY A 25 2.45 -0.02 -4.13
N GLY A 26 2.57 1.30 -4.33
CA GLY A 26 3.32 2.19 -3.44
C GLY A 26 2.79 2.18 -2.01
N LEU A 27 1.48 2.44 -1.84
CA LEU A 27 0.82 2.45 -0.52
C LEU A 27 0.97 1.11 0.21
N LEU A 28 0.81 -0.02 -0.49
CA LEU A 28 1.00 -1.35 0.07
C LEU A 28 2.40 -1.56 0.65
N ASN A 29 3.44 -1.06 -0.03
CA ASN A 29 4.81 -1.16 0.45
C ASN A 29 5.04 -0.33 1.72
N ILE A 30 4.41 0.86 1.81
CA ILE A 30 4.50 1.69 3.01
C ILE A 30 3.78 1.00 4.18
N VAL A 31 2.61 0.39 3.98
CA VAL A 31 1.91 -0.39 5.03
C VAL A 31 2.76 -1.54 5.53
N LYS A 32 3.38 -2.31 4.61
CA LYS A 32 4.28 -3.41 4.98
C LYS A 32 5.46 -2.91 5.83
N LEU A 33 6.04 -1.78 5.46
CA LEU A 33 7.14 -1.17 6.20
C LEU A 33 6.69 -0.69 7.59
N ALA A 34 5.53 -0.03 7.68
CA ALA A 34 4.95 0.43 8.94
C ALA A 34 4.63 -0.75 9.89
N ALA A 35 4.07 -1.84 9.36
CA ALA A 35 3.81 -3.05 10.11
C ALA A 35 5.11 -3.69 10.64
N PHE A 36 6.14 -3.79 9.79
CA PHE A 36 7.45 -4.27 10.20
C PHE A 36 8.08 -3.39 11.29
N ALA A 37 8.04 -2.06 11.13
CA ALA A 37 8.58 -1.12 12.11
C ALA A 37 7.86 -1.22 13.46
N THR A 38 6.53 -1.38 13.43
CA THR A 38 5.71 -1.57 14.63
C THR A 38 6.10 -2.84 15.38
N GLU A 39 6.25 -3.96 14.66
CA GLU A 39 6.64 -5.23 15.28
C GLU A 39 8.10 -5.21 15.79
N ALA A 40 9.02 -4.57 15.05
CA ALA A 40 10.38 -4.34 15.50
C ALA A 40 10.40 -3.55 16.82
N ARG A 41 9.62 -2.47 16.93
CA ARG A 41 9.49 -1.70 18.18
C ARG A 41 8.90 -2.54 19.32
N ARG A 42 7.85 -3.32 19.07
CA ARG A 42 7.27 -4.24 20.07
C ARG A 42 8.31 -5.21 20.61
N THR A 43 9.14 -5.74 19.72
CA THR A 43 10.26 -6.64 20.07
C THR A 43 11.31 -5.91 20.91
N LEU A 44 11.73 -4.71 20.51
CA LEU A 44 12.71 -3.90 21.25
C LEU A 44 12.21 -3.50 22.65
N ASN A 45 10.92 -3.16 22.79
CA ASN A 45 10.32 -2.88 24.09
C ASN A 45 10.29 -4.12 24.99
N SER A 46 10.11 -5.31 24.41
CA SER A 46 10.17 -6.58 25.14
C SER A 46 11.59 -6.87 25.63
N PHE A 47 12.61 -6.54 24.83
CA PHE A 47 14.01 -6.63 25.27
C PHE A 47 14.33 -5.63 26.38
N ASP A 48 13.85 -4.38 26.31
CA ASP A 48 14.04 -3.40 27.38
C ASP A 48 13.40 -3.88 28.69
N ALA A 49 12.18 -4.43 28.63
CA ALA A 49 11.52 -5.01 29.80
C ALA A 49 12.32 -6.20 30.38
N LEU A 50 12.87 -7.06 29.52
CA LEU A 50 13.68 -8.20 29.93
C LEU A 50 15.02 -7.77 30.56
N ALA A 51 15.70 -6.78 29.97
CA ALA A 51 16.96 -6.25 30.46
C ALA A 51 16.83 -5.63 31.86
N ARG A 52 15.66 -5.07 32.22
CA ARG A 52 15.38 -4.59 33.59
C ARG A 52 15.36 -5.70 34.63
N VAL A 53 15.02 -6.93 34.22
CA VAL A 53 14.95 -8.11 35.10
C VAL A 53 16.27 -8.88 35.09
N LEU A 54 16.90 -8.99 33.92
CA LEU A 54 18.14 -9.72 33.68
C LEU A 54 19.11 -8.81 32.91
N PRO A 55 19.90 -7.97 33.60
CA PRO A 55 20.78 -6.98 32.97
C PRO A 55 21.77 -7.57 31.97
N GLU A 56 22.22 -8.82 32.18
CA GLU A 56 23.13 -9.54 31.30
C GLU A 56 22.55 -9.83 29.90
N VAL A 57 21.23 -9.72 29.73
CA VAL A 57 20.56 -9.89 28.43
C VAL A 57 20.92 -8.75 27.49
N GLU A 58 21.07 -7.51 27.99
CA GLU A 58 21.46 -6.37 27.18
C GLU A 58 22.84 -6.62 26.56
N ASP A 59 23.84 -6.95 27.39
CA ASP A 59 25.20 -7.27 26.95
C ASP A 59 25.24 -8.44 25.95
N ASN A 60 24.36 -9.43 26.12
CA ASN A 60 24.30 -10.57 25.20
C ASN A 60 23.66 -10.21 23.85
N ILE A 61 22.62 -9.37 23.83
CA ILE A 61 22.00 -8.89 22.58
C ILE A 61 22.99 -8.00 21.81
N LEU A 62 23.73 -7.14 22.51
CA LEU A 62 24.71 -6.23 21.91
C LEU A 62 25.88 -6.95 21.22
N LYS A 63 26.16 -8.20 21.59
CA LYS A 63 27.16 -9.03 20.88
C LYS A 63 26.71 -9.43 19.47
N PHE A 64 25.41 -9.47 19.20
CA PHE A 64 24.85 -9.93 17.93
C PHE A 64 24.27 -8.81 17.06
N VAL A 65 24.03 -7.63 17.63
CA VAL A 65 23.37 -6.52 16.94
C VAL A 65 24.29 -5.30 16.87
N SER A 66 24.81 -5.01 15.69
CA SER A 66 25.64 -3.83 15.40
C SER A 66 24.81 -2.55 15.20
N SER A 67 23.81 -2.30 16.07
CA SER A 67 22.87 -1.20 15.90
C SER A 67 22.93 -0.22 17.08
N PRO A 68 22.74 1.10 16.85
CA PRO A 68 22.65 2.08 17.91
C PRO A 68 21.57 1.76 18.95
N THR A 69 21.96 1.81 20.23
CA THR A 69 21.14 1.41 21.40
C THR A 69 20.11 2.44 21.85
N HIS A 70 20.00 3.55 21.12
CA HIS A 70 19.06 4.63 21.42
C HIS A 70 17.69 4.43 20.78
N TRP A 71 17.34 3.20 20.38
CA TRP A 71 16.00 2.88 19.85
C TRP A 71 14.86 3.28 20.79
N LYS A 72 15.11 3.31 22.11
CA LYS A 72 14.18 3.76 23.15
C LYS A 72 13.83 5.25 23.07
N HIS A 73 14.61 6.03 22.32
CA HIS A 73 14.42 7.47 22.12
C HIS A 73 13.99 7.81 20.70
N MET A 74 13.78 6.80 19.85
CA MET A 74 13.23 7.04 18.53
C MET A 74 11.73 7.25 18.67
N ASP A 75 11.19 8.27 17.99
CA ASP A 75 9.76 8.57 17.99
C ASP A 75 8.95 7.48 17.26
N ASP A 76 7.72 7.26 17.71
CA ASP A 76 6.76 6.38 17.05
C ASP A 76 5.80 7.16 16.17
N ASN A 77 6.08 7.16 14.87
CA ASN A 77 5.25 7.79 13.86
C ASN A 77 4.42 6.77 13.06
N ALA A 78 4.38 5.49 13.48
CA ALA A 78 3.64 4.47 12.74
C ALA A 78 2.15 4.82 12.62
N GLY A 79 1.55 5.41 13.66
CA GLY A 79 0.17 5.88 13.64
C GLY A 79 -0.08 6.97 12.59
N GLU A 80 0.76 8.01 12.58
CA GLU A 80 0.66 9.12 11.62
C GLU A 80 0.85 8.64 10.17
N VAL A 81 1.80 7.73 9.96
CA VAL A 81 2.04 7.10 8.65
C VAL A 81 0.82 6.29 8.20
N LEU A 82 0.22 5.50 9.10
CA LEU A 82 -0.97 4.70 8.77
C LEU A 82 -2.20 5.58 8.51
N GLU A 83 -2.37 6.68 9.24
CA GLU A 83 -3.42 7.67 8.99
C GLU A 83 -3.25 8.32 7.61
N HIS A 84 -2.04 8.74 7.27
CA HIS A 84 -1.76 9.30 5.94
C HIS A 84 -2.05 8.30 4.82
N ILE A 85 -1.65 7.03 4.99
CA ILE A 85 -1.97 5.98 4.01
C ILE A 85 -3.47 5.75 3.89
N ALA A 86 -4.21 5.75 5.01
CA ALA A 86 -5.66 5.58 4.98
C ALA A 86 -6.32 6.69 4.15
N ASN A 87 -5.91 7.94 4.34
CA ASN A 87 -6.40 9.08 3.56
C ASN A 87 -6.06 8.95 2.07
N GLU A 88 -4.83 8.51 1.73
CA GLU A 88 -4.44 8.28 0.34
C GLU A 88 -5.21 7.12 -0.32
N LEU A 89 -5.52 6.06 0.43
CA LEU A 89 -6.35 4.95 -0.03
C LEU A 89 -7.79 5.40 -0.26
N GLU A 90 -8.35 6.23 0.61
CA GLU A 90 -9.70 6.81 0.41
C GLU A 90 -9.75 7.68 -0.84
N SER A 91 -8.77 8.57 -1.04
CA SER A 91 -8.68 9.38 -2.28
C SER A 91 -8.59 8.49 -3.51
N THR A 92 -7.76 7.45 -3.46
CA THR A 92 -7.57 6.51 -4.59
C THR A 92 -8.86 5.73 -4.89
N ARG A 93 -9.62 5.35 -3.86
CA ARG A 93 -10.94 4.72 -4.01
C ARG A 93 -11.92 5.67 -4.69
N ASP A 94 -12.00 6.91 -4.24
CA ASP A 94 -12.95 7.89 -4.78
C ASP A 94 -12.62 8.23 -6.25
N GLU A 95 -11.34 8.29 -6.62
CA GLU A 95 -10.88 8.41 -8.00
C GLU A 95 -11.32 7.21 -8.87
N LEU A 96 -11.19 6.00 -8.33
CA LEU A 96 -11.61 4.76 -9.01
C LEU A 96 -13.13 4.69 -9.20
N ASP A 97 -13.90 5.08 -8.18
CA ASP A 97 -15.37 5.10 -8.23
C ASP A 97 -15.89 6.14 -9.24
N ALA A 98 -15.13 7.20 -9.51
CA ALA A 98 -15.44 8.18 -10.55
C ALA A 98 -15.16 7.66 -11.98
N THR A 99 -14.10 6.85 -12.17
CA THR A 99 -13.69 6.32 -13.49
C THR A 99 -14.42 5.03 -13.88
N LEU A 100 -14.82 4.20 -12.92
CA LEU A 100 -15.55 2.92 -13.14
C LEU A 100 -16.84 3.03 -13.97
N PRO A 101 -17.72 4.04 -13.76
CA PRO A 101 -18.93 4.21 -14.55
C PRO A 101 -18.66 4.54 -16.02
N GLU A 102 -17.54 5.20 -16.34
CA GLU A 102 -17.15 5.51 -17.72
C GLU A 102 -16.70 4.23 -18.45
N LEU A 103 -15.89 3.40 -17.79
CA LEU A 103 -15.48 2.07 -18.27
C LEU A 103 -16.67 1.15 -18.55
N LYS A 104 -17.68 1.13 -17.67
CA LYS A 104 -18.89 0.31 -17.84
C LYS A 104 -19.76 0.76 -19.01
N ARG A 105 -19.84 2.08 -19.28
CA ARG A 105 -20.63 2.60 -20.41
C ARG A 105 -19.96 2.30 -21.76
N GLU A 106 -18.65 2.39 -21.86
CA GLU A 106 -17.94 2.08 -23.12
C GLU A 106 -17.95 0.59 -23.46
N THR A 107 -17.82 -0.27 -22.46
CA THR A 107 -17.88 -1.73 -22.65
C THR A 107 -19.29 -2.21 -23.00
N ALA A 108 -20.35 -1.58 -22.49
CA ALA A 108 -21.73 -1.88 -22.85
C ALA A 108 -22.12 -1.36 -24.25
N GLY A 109 -21.47 -0.31 -24.76
CA GLY A 109 -21.71 0.28 -26.08
C GLY A 109 -20.97 -0.40 -27.24
N SER A 110 -19.96 -1.24 -26.96
CA SER A 110 -19.20 -1.98 -27.96
C SER A 110 -19.76 -3.40 -28.12
N ALA A 111 -20.15 -3.78 -29.34
CA ALA A 111 -20.75 -5.08 -29.70
C ALA A 111 -19.84 -6.34 -29.47
N GLY A 112 -18.81 -6.24 -28.64
CA GLY A 112 -17.85 -7.29 -28.28
C GLY A 112 -18.01 -7.83 -26.85
N GLY A 113 -19.19 -7.71 -26.24
CA GLY A 113 -19.49 -8.01 -24.83
C GLY A 113 -19.33 -9.46 -24.35
N LYS A 114 -18.51 -10.31 -24.99
CA LYS A 114 -18.26 -11.70 -24.55
C LYS A 114 -16.83 -11.99 -24.10
N THR A 115 -15.87 -11.09 -24.31
CA THR A 115 -14.46 -11.41 -24.06
C THR A 115 -13.95 -10.97 -22.68
N ILE A 116 -14.58 -9.98 -22.03
CA ILE A 116 -14.04 -9.36 -20.80
C ILE A 116 -14.54 -10.01 -19.50
N GLU A 117 -15.67 -10.75 -19.51
CA GLU A 117 -16.14 -11.49 -18.31
C GLU A 117 -15.10 -12.50 -17.79
N ARG A 118 -14.13 -12.92 -18.60
CA ARG A 118 -13.04 -13.81 -18.18
C ARG A 118 -11.92 -13.11 -17.39
N ALA A 119 -11.73 -11.80 -17.54
CA ALA A 119 -10.65 -11.08 -16.85
C ALA A 119 -11.03 -10.74 -15.40
N CYS A 120 -12.31 -10.49 -15.12
CA CYS A 120 -12.79 -10.17 -13.76
C CYS A 120 -12.96 -11.39 -12.84
N HIS A 121 -12.79 -12.62 -13.35
CA HIS A 121 -12.85 -13.86 -12.56
C HIS A 121 -11.48 -14.48 -12.28
N ALA A 122 -10.39 -13.82 -12.67
CA ALA A 122 -9.02 -14.33 -12.49
C ALA A 122 -8.21 -13.60 -11.40
N ILE A 123 -8.86 -12.72 -10.62
CA ILE A 123 -8.34 -12.15 -9.36
C ILE A 123 -9.20 -12.73 -8.23
#